data_AF-A0A6P7GRA8-F1
#
_entry.id   AF-A0A6P7GRA8-F1
#
_cell.length_a   1.000
_cell.length_b   1.000
_cell.length_c   1.000
_cell.angle_alpha   90.00
_cell.angle_beta   90.00
_cell.angle_gamma   90.00
#
_symmetry.space_group_name_H-M   'P 1'
#
loop_
_entity.id
_entity.type
_entity.pdbx_description
1 polymer ?
#
loop_
_entity_poly.entity_id
_entity_poly.type
_entity_poly.pdbx_seq_one_letter_code
_entity_poly.pdbx_strand_id
1 'polypeptide(L)'
;MEIRAVKSCIRKINTHITASGIRFNIKRLSEIKDTVLLAPPLNRKFVVLYMHNSRERFSTTFLTRYLQDEELAGLLRDHSYIIGWDVENSNYHTALCGALEDANFDYLIGLVQSQACSAVIIQNINGSLRTISFLRRINDVDSSRDSVLLYLQNCRDYLIVDRMLANGLDNSSQSNEMTSEAFQKIMADRLGDRDYDSFAFDQHDLLKKKIGYALFGQPVQEIGNGYDEAQNSQIEHLFKAILKHN
;
A
#
# COMPACT_ATOMS: atom_id res chain seq x y z
N MET A 1 -8.06 4.53 32.52
CA MET A 1 -9.32 5.00 31.89
C MET A 1 -9.43 4.55 30.43
N GLU A 2 -8.32 4.50 29.68
CA GLU A 2 -8.27 3.97 28.31
C GLU A 2 -8.95 2.59 28.12
N ILE A 3 -8.58 1.58 28.91
CA ILE A 3 -9.23 0.24 28.85
C ILE A 3 -10.75 0.31 29.05
N ARG A 4 -11.24 1.26 29.86
CA ARG A 4 -12.69 1.47 30.03
C ARG A 4 -13.33 2.03 28.75
N ALA A 5 -12.63 2.93 28.05
CA ALA A 5 -13.05 3.42 26.74
C ALA A 5 -13.13 2.29 25.71
N VAL A 6 -12.14 1.39 25.70
CA VAL A 6 -12.12 0.22 24.82
C VAL A 6 -13.29 -0.72 25.10
N LYS A 7 -13.51 -1.06 26.37
CA LYS A 7 -14.64 -1.89 26.80
C LYS A 7 -15.99 -1.24 26.47
N SER A 8 -16.09 0.09 26.65
CA SER A 8 -17.29 0.85 26.30
C SER A 8 -17.58 0.76 24.80
N CYS A 9 -16.54 0.91 23.95
CA CYS A 9 -16.66 0.76 22.50
C CYS A 9 -17.17 -0.63 22.14
N ILE A 10 -16.49 -1.69 22.60
CA ILE A 10 -16.86 -3.08 22.29
C ILE A 10 -18.29 -3.38 22.70
N ARG A 11 -18.74 -2.89 23.86
CA ARG A 11 -20.14 -3.03 24.30
C ARG A 11 -21.11 -2.40 23.31
N LYS A 12 -20.80 -1.22 22.77
CA LYS A 12 -21.65 -0.53 21.78
C LYS A 12 -21.73 -1.26 20.44
N ILE A 13 -20.64 -1.91 20.02
CA ILE A 13 -20.54 -2.53 18.68
C ILE A 13 -20.64 -4.07 18.71
N ASN A 14 -20.92 -4.68 19.87
CA ASN A 14 -20.83 -6.12 20.10
C ASN A 14 -21.65 -6.96 19.11
N THR A 15 -22.85 -6.48 18.77
CA THR A 15 -23.74 -7.12 17.79
C THR A 15 -23.09 -7.22 16.40
N HIS A 16 -22.40 -6.16 15.97
CA HIS A 16 -21.72 -6.11 14.66
C HIS A 16 -20.44 -6.95 14.63
N ILE A 17 -19.67 -6.95 15.73
CA ILE A 17 -18.48 -7.79 15.89
C ILE A 17 -18.86 -9.27 15.78
N THR A 18 -19.94 -9.66 16.46
CA THR A 18 -20.38 -11.07 16.48
C THR A 18 -20.79 -11.55 15.08
N ALA A 19 -21.44 -10.70 14.29
CA ALA A 19 -21.85 -11.02 12.92
C ALA A 19 -20.67 -11.10 11.93
N SER A 20 -19.61 -10.31 12.12
CA SER A 20 -18.45 -10.25 11.21
C SER A 20 -17.35 -11.28 11.53
N GLY A 21 -17.35 -11.84 12.75
CA GLY A 21 -16.27 -12.73 13.22
C GLY A 21 -14.92 -12.04 13.43
N ILE A 22 -14.87 -10.70 13.31
CA ILE A 22 -13.65 -9.90 13.47
C ILE A 22 -13.48 -9.57 14.95
N ARG A 23 -12.28 -9.82 15.50
CA ARG A 23 -12.01 -9.59 16.93
C ARG A 23 -11.49 -8.17 17.20
N PHE A 24 -12.20 -7.44 18.06
CA PHE A 24 -11.69 -6.23 18.69
C PHE A 24 -10.99 -6.56 20.00
N ASN A 25 -9.78 -6.02 20.19
CA ASN A 25 -8.93 -6.35 21.31
C ASN A 25 -9.09 -5.36 22.46
N ILE A 26 -9.03 -5.87 23.69
CA ILE A 26 -9.06 -5.08 24.92
C ILE A 26 -7.63 -4.95 25.44
N LYS A 27 -6.91 -3.93 24.98
CA LYS A 27 -5.51 -3.67 25.37
C LYS A 27 -5.23 -2.17 25.35
N ARG A 28 -4.14 -1.73 26.00
CA ARG A 28 -3.66 -0.34 25.92
C ARG A 28 -2.89 -0.13 24.62
N LEU A 29 -2.94 1.08 24.07
CA LEU A 29 -2.23 1.43 22.84
C LEU A 29 -0.71 1.31 23.00
N SER A 30 -0.18 1.69 24.16
CA SER A 30 1.25 1.51 24.48
C SER A 30 1.67 0.04 24.43
N GLU A 31 0.86 -0.86 24.97
CA GLU A 31 1.15 -2.29 24.90
C GLU A 31 1.02 -2.83 23.46
N ILE A 32 0.08 -2.33 22.67
CA ILE A 32 -0.09 -2.71 21.25
C ILE A 32 1.11 -2.26 20.42
N LYS A 33 1.61 -1.04 20.68
CA LYS A 33 2.81 -0.50 20.05
C LYS A 33 3.98 -1.47 20.18
N ASP A 34 4.27 -1.93 21.39
CA ASP A 34 5.42 -2.81 21.62
C ASP A 34 5.17 -4.25 21.18
N THR A 35 3.97 -4.78 21.42
CA THR A 35 3.68 -6.21 21.22
C THR A 35 3.13 -6.57 19.85
N VAL A 36 2.72 -5.58 19.04
CA VAL A 36 2.12 -5.81 17.72
C VAL A 36 2.84 -5.04 16.63
N LEU A 37 2.95 -3.71 16.77
CA LEU A 37 3.57 -2.87 15.75
C LEU A 37 5.09 -3.04 15.69
N LEU A 38 5.74 -3.11 16.86
CA LEU A 38 7.19 -3.32 17.00
C LEU A 38 7.56 -4.80 17.21
N ALA A 39 6.59 -5.72 17.08
CA ALA A 39 6.84 -7.15 17.17
C ALA A 39 7.87 -7.62 16.11
N PRO A 40 8.51 -8.78 16.33
CA PRO A 40 9.33 -9.43 15.31
C PRO A 40 8.55 -9.64 14.00
N PRO A 41 9.18 -9.56 12.81
CA PRO A 41 8.49 -9.57 11.51
C PRO A 41 7.48 -10.73 11.33
N LEU A 42 7.79 -11.92 11.84
CA LEU A 42 6.92 -13.09 11.79
C LEU A 42 5.58 -12.90 12.51
N ASN A 43 5.58 -12.18 13.63
CA ASN A 43 4.40 -11.95 14.47
C ASN A 43 3.78 -10.56 14.26
N ARG A 44 4.42 -9.71 13.46
CA ARG A 44 3.99 -8.35 13.20
C ARG A 44 2.67 -8.32 12.44
N LYS A 45 1.79 -7.43 12.88
CA LYS A 45 0.50 -7.10 12.25
C LYS A 45 0.38 -5.59 12.13
N PHE A 46 -0.43 -5.12 11.18
CA PHE A 46 -0.83 -3.72 11.19
C PHE A 46 -1.99 -3.51 12.18
N VAL A 47 -2.10 -2.31 12.73
CA VAL A 47 -3.13 -1.96 13.72
C VAL A 47 -4.21 -1.14 13.05
N VAL A 48 -5.46 -1.45 13.36
CA VAL A 48 -6.60 -0.60 13.01
C VAL A 48 -7.12 0.02 14.31
N LEU A 49 -6.89 1.32 14.46
CA LEU A 49 -7.44 2.11 15.57
C LEU A 49 -8.79 2.69 15.13
N TYR A 50 -9.87 2.10 15.61
CA TYR A 50 -11.23 2.53 15.31
C TYR A 50 -11.77 3.44 16.41
N MET A 51 -11.95 4.72 16.09
CA MET A 51 -12.61 5.72 16.93
C MET A 51 -14.10 5.69 16.66
N HIS A 52 -14.87 5.15 17.59
CA HIS A 52 -16.30 4.95 17.44
C HIS A 52 -17.11 6.15 17.93
N ASN A 53 -17.98 6.66 17.06
CA ASN A 53 -19.05 7.58 17.43
C ASN A 53 -20.35 7.15 16.74
N SER A 54 -21.34 6.72 17.53
CA SER A 54 -22.62 6.20 17.04
C SER A 54 -23.44 7.22 16.22
N ARG A 55 -23.15 8.51 16.38
CA ARG A 55 -23.86 9.62 15.70
C ARG A 55 -23.36 9.86 14.28
N GLU A 56 -22.17 9.36 13.94
CA GLU A 56 -21.58 9.58 12.61
C GLU A 56 -21.89 8.44 11.64
N ARG A 57 -22.23 8.80 10.40
CA ARG A 57 -22.58 7.82 9.36
C ARG A 57 -21.46 6.83 9.07
N PHE A 58 -20.20 7.25 9.22
CA PHE A 58 -19.04 6.39 9.02
C PHE A 58 -19.02 5.19 9.96
N SER A 59 -19.55 5.30 11.19
CA SER A 59 -19.68 4.15 12.09
C SER A 59 -20.51 3.04 11.46
N THR A 60 -21.67 3.39 10.89
CA THR A 60 -22.53 2.42 10.22
C THR A 60 -21.81 1.81 9.01
N THR A 61 -21.20 2.62 8.16
CA THR A 61 -20.45 2.13 6.99
C THR A 61 -19.32 1.18 7.38
N PHE A 62 -18.51 1.54 8.37
CA PHE A 62 -17.43 0.68 8.84
C PHE A 62 -17.99 -0.66 9.36
N LEU A 63 -18.98 -0.62 10.26
CA LEU A 63 -19.51 -1.81 10.94
C LEU A 63 -20.37 -2.71 10.05
N THR A 64 -21.14 -2.16 9.10
CA THR A 64 -22.09 -2.93 8.29
C THR A 64 -21.64 -3.16 6.86
N ARG A 65 -20.74 -2.33 6.30
CA ARG A 65 -20.20 -2.56 4.95
C ARG A 65 -18.82 -3.16 5.00
N TYR A 66 -17.87 -2.54 5.70
CA TYR A 66 -16.48 -3.03 5.64
C TYR A 66 -16.27 -4.30 6.47
N LEU A 67 -16.82 -4.38 7.68
CA LEU A 67 -16.66 -5.58 8.50
C LEU A 67 -17.47 -6.79 7.99
N GLN A 68 -18.46 -6.58 7.13
CA GLN A 68 -19.30 -7.65 6.55
C GLN A 68 -18.89 -8.04 5.13
N ASP A 69 -18.00 -7.26 4.51
CA ASP A 69 -17.41 -7.61 3.22
C ASP A 69 -16.37 -8.71 3.45
N GLU A 70 -16.57 -9.90 2.87
CA GLU A 70 -15.71 -11.08 3.12
C GLU A 70 -14.24 -10.84 2.75
N GLU A 71 -13.96 -10.06 1.70
CA GLU A 71 -12.59 -9.80 1.26
C GLU A 71 -11.87 -8.87 2.24
N LEU A 72 -12.53 -7.77 2.64
CA LEU A 72 -12.00 -6.85 3.65
C LEU A 72 -11.91 -7.53 5.02
N ALA A 73 -12.93 -8.29 5.41
CA ALA A 73 -12.99 -9.00 6.67
C ALA A 73 -11.90 -10.07 6.78
N GLY A 74 -11.60 -10.78 5.69
CA GLY A 74 -10.48 -11.73 5.61
C GLY A 74 -9.14 -11.05 5.89
N LEU A 75 -8.85 -9.95 5.19
CA LEU A 75 -7.61 -9.18 5.39
C LEU A 75 -7.48 -8.66 6.84
N LEU A 76 -8.56 -8.13 7.39
CA LEU A 76 -8.61 -7.65 8.76
C LEU A 76 -8.41 -8.78 9.77
N ARG A 77 -9.03 -9.95 9.57
CA ARG A 77 -8.93 -11.09 10.49
C ARG A 77 -7.51 -11.65 10.53
N ASP A 78 -6.88 -11.79 9.38
CA ASP A 78 -5.61 -12.51 9.27
C ASP A 78 -4.42 -11.61 9.60
N HIS A 79 -4.42 -10.38 9.09
CA HIS A 79 -3.24 -9.51 9.10
C HIS A 79 -3.32 -8.32 10.04
N SER A 80 -4.49 -8.04 10.62
CA SER A 80 -4.68 -6.86 11.47
C SER A 80 -4.82 -7.18 12.96
N TYR A 81 -4.58 -6.14 13.77
CA TYR A 81 -4.92 -6.09 15.18
C TYR A 81 -5.81 -4.88 15.43
N ILE A 82 -7.10 -5.11 15.68
CA ILE A 82 -8.09 -4.02 15.80
C ILE A 82 -8.29 -3.65 17.25
N ILE A 83 -8.27 -2.35 17.54
CA ILE A 83 -8.67 -1.76 18.82
C ILE A 83 -9.74 -0.68 18.56
N GLY A 84 -10.79 -0.69 19.38
CA GLY A 84 -11.88 0.28 19.29
C GLY A 84 -11.86 1.23 20.49
N TRP A 85 -12.03 2.53 20.26
CA TRP A 85 -12.16 3.56 21.29
C TRP A 85 -13.52 4.24 21.23
N ASP A 86 -14.18 4.36 22.38
CA ASP A 86 -15.42 5.11 22.50
C ASP A 86 -15.09 6.60 22.66
N VAL A 87 -15.06 7.32 21.53
CA VAL A 87 -14.78 8.76 21.51
C VAL A 87 -16.03 9.62 21.74
N GLU A 88 -17.22 9.01 21.77
CA GLU A 88 -18.47 9.72 22.09
C GLU A 88 -18.51 10.18 23.55
N ASN A 89 -17.86 9.43 24.46
CA ASN A 89 -17.84 9.76 25.88
C ASN A 89 -16.59 10.60 26.24
N SER A 90 -16.82 11.89 26.48
CA SER A 90 -15.77 12.86 26.83
C SER A 90 -14.99 12.51 28.10
N ASN A 91 -15.57 11.73 29.03
CA ASN A 91 -14.88 11.28 30.25
C ASN A 91 -13.65 10.41 29.96
N TYR A 92 -13.53 9.87 28.76
CA TYR A 92 -12.37 9.07 28.35
C TYR A 92 -11.30 9.89 27.63
N HIS A 93 -11.63 11.07 27.11
CA HIS A 93 -10.79 11.84 26.18
C HIS A 93 -9.39 12.09 26.72
N THR A 94 -9.25 12.60 27.95
CA THR A 94 -7.94 12.87 28.57
C THR A 94 -7.04 11.63 28.55
N ALA A 95 -7.60 10.45 28.83
CA ALA A 95 -6.83 9.22 28.84
C ALA A 95 -6.51 8.68 27.45
N LEU A 96 -7.39 8.91 26.46
CA LEU A 96 -7.14 8.55 25.07
C LEU A 96 -6.07 9.47 24.45
N CYS A 97 -6.12 10.77 24.74
CA CYS A 97 -5.10 11.73 24.31
C CYS A 97 -3.73 11.37 24.90
N GLY A 98 -3.64 11.10 26.21
CA GLY A 98 -2.39 10.65 26.82
C GLY A 98 -1.85 9.35 26.20
N ALA A 99 -2.73 8.39 25.88
CA ALA A 99 -2.32 7.16 25.20
C ALA A 99 -1.78 7.42 23.78
N LEU A 100 -2.31 8.40 23.05
CA LEU A 100 -1.79 8.82 21.75
C LEU A 100 -0.42 9.49 21.87
N GLU A 101 -0.25 10.39 22.84
CA GLU A 101 1.03 11.07 23.12
C GLU A 101 2.13 10.04 23.45
N ASP A 102 1.87 9.13 24.39
CA ASP A 102 2.79 8.05 24.78
C ASP A 102 3.18 7.15 23.59
N ALA A 103 2.25 6.97 22.65
CA ALA A 103 2.45 6.15 21.48
C ALA A 103 3.12 6.88 20.30
N ASN A 104 3.33 8.21 20.39
CA ASN A 104 3.78 9.10 19.30
C ASN A 104 2.76 9.25 18.15
N PHE A 105 1.48 9.38 18.50
CA PHE A 105 0.35 9.63 17.60
C PHE A 105 -0.43 10.88 18.00
N ASP A 106 0.25 11.90 18.50
CA ASP A 106 -0.30 13.18 18.98
C ASP A 106 -1.15 13.90 17.91
N TYR A 107 -0.81 13.77 16.63
CA TYR A 107 -1.61 14.30 15.52
C TYR A 107 -3.03 13.73 15.43
N LEU A 108 -3.33 12.59 16.07
CA LEU A 108 -4.67 12.01 16.14
C LEU A 108 -5.53 12.59 17.28
N ILE A 109 -4.95 13.39 18.19
CA ILE A 109 -5.67 13.97 19.34
C ILE A 109 -6.86 14.81 18.89
N GLY A 110 -6.73 15.56 17.80
CA GLY A 110 -7.81 16.38 17.26
C GLY A 110 -9.07 15.57 16.92
N LEU A 111 -8.93 14.29 16.61
CA LEU A 111 -10.06 13.38 16.32
C LEU A 111 -10.80 12.99 17.58
N VAL A 112 -10.06 12.68 18.65
CA VAL A 112 -10.63 12.38 19.96
C VAL A 112 -11.38 13.60 20.48
N GLN A 113 -10.74 14.77 20.46
CA GLN A 113 -11.33 16.02 20.94
C GLN A 113 -12.57 16.45 20.15
N SER A 114 -12.57 16.23 18.82
CA SER A 114 -13.74 16.50 17.97
C SER A 114 -14.79 15.40 17.98
N GLN A 115 -14.59 14.33 18.76
CA GLN A 115 -15.44 13.13 18.79
C GLN A 115 -15.63 12.50 17.39
N ALA A 116 -14.66 12.69 16.49
CA ALA A 116 -14.75 12.23 15.12
C ALA A 116 -14.76 10.71 15.04
N CYS A 117 -15.64 10.14 14.22
CA CYS A 117 -15.56 8.71 13.92
C CYS A 117 -14.53 8.46 12.83
N SER A 118 -13.56 7.58 13.09
CA SER A 118 -12.55 7.24 12.08
C SER A 118 -11.96 5.85 12.30
N ALA A 119 -11.44 5.24 11.25
CA ALA A 119 -10.54 4.09 11.35
C ALA A 119 -9.17 4.49 10.82
N VAL A 120 -8.15 4.38 11.67
CA VAL A 120 -6.77 4.72 11.34
C VAL A 120 -5.97 3.45 11.18
N ILE A 121 -5.36 3.26 10.02
CA ILE A 121 -4.50 2.11 9.74
C ILE A 121 -3.07 2.51 10.06
N ILE A 122 -2.45 1.81 11.01
CA ILE A 122 -1.10 2.08 11.50
C ILE A 122 -0.23 0.86 11.22
N GLN A 123 0.94 1.09 10.62
CA GLN A 123 1.88 0.03 10.32
C GLN A 123 3.30 0.47 10.67
N ASN A 124 4.12 -0.48 11.10
CA ASN A 124 5.55 -0.29 11.21
C ASN A 124 6.19 -0.51 9.83
N ILE A 125 6.82 0.53 9.31
CA ILE A 125 7.63 0.50 8.08
C ILE A 125 9.07 0.79 8.47
N ASN A 126 9.95 -0.22 8.36
CA ASN A 126 11.38 -0.13 8.63
C ASN A 126 11.71 0.47 10.02
N GLY A 127 10.98 0.07 11.07
CA GLY A 127 11.15 0.56 12.43
C GLY A 127 10.41 1.87 12.73
N SER A 128 9.76 2.48 11.74
CA SER A 128 8.99 3.72 11.88
C SER A 128 7.50 3.42 11.88
N LEU A 129 6.79 3.85 12.92
CA LEU A 129 5.34 3.74 12.99
C LEU A 129 4.69 4.82 12.12
N ARG A 130 3.90 4.41 11.13
CA ARG A 130 3.26 5.31 10.18
C ARG A 130 1.77 5.06 10.11
N THR A 131 1.00 6.13 9.99
CA THR A 131 -0.39 6.03 9.55
C THR A 131 -0.40 5.89 8.04
N ILE A 132 -0.97 4.77 7.57
CA ILE A 132 -1.07 4.43 6.15
C ILE A 132 -2.31 5.07 5.53
N SER A 133 -3.41 5.03 6.25
CA SER A 133 -4.68 5.55 5.77
C SER A 133 -5.56 6.03 6.91
N PHE A 134 -6.40 7.01 6.57
CA PHE A 134 -7.33 7.66 7.47
C PHE A 134 -8.75 7.60 6.91
N LEU A 135 -9.56 6.69 7.43
CA LEU A 135 -10.92 6.45 6.96
C LEU A 135 -11.90 7.21 7.84
N ARG A 136 -12.68 8.15 7.28
CA ARG A 136 -13.57 9.03 8.08
C ARG A 136 -14.90 9.37 7.43
N ARG A 137 -15.00 9.45 6.10
CA ARG A 137 -16.22 9.94 5.43
C ARG A 137 -16.60 9.08 4.25
N ILE A 138 -17.89 8.76 4.14
CA ILE A 138 -18.45 7.88 3.10
C ILE A 138 -18.19 8.38 1.67
N ASN A 139 -18.09 9.69 1.49
CA ASN A 139 -17.90 10.33 0.18
C ASN A 139 -16.45 10.79 -0.04
N ASP A 140 -15.54 10.38 0.84
CA ASP A 140 -14.12 10.60 0.62
C ASP A 140 -13.62 9.57 -0.39
N VAL A 141 -12.82 10.00 -1.37
CA VAL A 141 -12.24 9.08 -2.37
C VAL A 141 -11.41 8.01 -1.65
N ASP A 142 -10.77 8.38 -0.55
CA ASP A 142 -9.97 7.48 0.29
C ASP A 142 -10.78 6.47 1.11
N SER A 143 -12.08 6.70 1.28
CA SER A 143 -12.99 5.80 1.99
C SER A 143 -13.89 5.00 1.05
N SER A 144 -13.61 4.99 -0.25
CA SER A 144 -14.26 4.04 -1.16
C SER A 144 -13.89 2.60 -0.77
N ARG A 145 -14.76 1.63 -1.08
CA ARG A 145 -14.46 0.20 -0.82
C ARG A 145 -13.11 -0.20 -1.44
N ASP A 146 -12.90 0.17 -2.70
CA ASP A 146 -11.72 -0.24 -3.45
C ASP A 146 -10.45 0.43 -2.93
N SER A 147 -10.54 1.69 -2.49
CA SER A 147 -9.44 2.37 -1.80
C SER A 147 -9.09 1.66 -0.48
N VAL A 148 -10.10 1.33 0.33
CA VAL A 148 -9.90 0.59 1.60
C VAL A 148 -9.25 -0.77 1.33
N LEU A 149 -9.74 -1.50 0.32
CA LEU A 149 -9.19 -2.78 -0.09
C LEU A 149 -7.72 -2.64 -0.49
N LEU A 150 -7.40 -1.67 -1.34
CA LEU A 150 -6.03 -1.40 -1.78
C LEU A 150 -5.11 -1.07 -0.60
N TYR A 151 -5.57 -0.25 0.36
CA TYR A 151 -4.78 0.06 1.56
C TYR A 151 -4.49 -1.19 2.39
N LEU A 152 -5.47 -2.07 2.59
CA LEU A 152 -5.29 -3.31 3.36
C LEU A 152 -4.40 -4.32 2.62
N GLN A 153 -4.54 -4.43 1.29
CA GLN A 153 -3.69 -5.28 0.45
C GLN A 153 -2.23 -4.80 0.50
N ASN A 154 -1.99 -3.49 0.38
CA ASN A 154 -0.64 -2.92 0.51
C ASN A 154 -0.04 -3.20 1.89
N CYS A 155 -0.84 -3.10 2.96
CA CYS A 155 -0.38 -3.44 4.30
C CYS A 155 0.01 -4.92 4.41
N ARG A 156 -0.80 -5.83 3.86
CA ARG A 156 -0.52 -7.26 3.79
C ARG A 156 0.78 -7.53 3.03
N ASP A 157 0.91 -6.97 1.83
CA ASP A 157 2.04 -7.21 0.95
C ASP A 157 3.34 -6.73 1.60
N TYR A 158 3.31 -5.59 2.28
CA TYR A 158 4.44 -5.13 3.09
C TYR A 158 4.80 -6.12 4.20
N LEU A 159 3.82 -6.67 4.94
CA LEU A 159 4.09 -7.68 5.97
C LEU A 159 4.69 -8.97 5.37
N ILE A 160 4.25 -9.38 4.18
CA ILE A 160 4.80 -10.55 3.48
C ILE A 160 6.27 -10.30 3.13
N VAL A 161 6.59 -9.14 2.53
CA VAL A 161 7.98 -8.77 2.19
C VAL A 161 8.85 -8.67 3.45
N ASP A 162 8.36 -8.02 4.51
CA ASP A 162 9.06 -7.88 5.79
C ASP A 162 9.40 -9.25 6.41
N ARG A 163 8.48 -10.22 6.33
CA ARG A 163 8.70 -11.61 6.76
C ARG A 163 9.68 -12.35 5.86
N MET A 164 9.59 -12.18 4.54
CA MET A 164 10.51 -12.79 3.59
C MET A 164 11.93 -12.28 3.80
N LEU A 165 12.11 -10.99 4.04
CA LEU A 165 13.41 -10.42 4.37
C LEU A 165 13.94 -10.99 5.68
N ALA A 166 13.13 -11.07 6.73
CA ALA A 166 13.53 -11.65 8.00
C ALA A 166 13.96 -13.13 7.88
N ASN A 167 13.23 -13.93 7.10
CA ASN A 167 13.54 -15.34 6.87
C ASN A 167 14.68 -15.55 5.88
N GLY A 168 14.92 -14.60 4.96
CA GLY A 168 15.99 -14.63 3.96
C GLY A 168 17.32 -14.05 4.46
N LEU A 169 17.32 -13.26 5.54
CA LEU A 169 18.51 -12.69 6.17
C LEU A 169 19.21 -13.64 7.15
N ASP A 170 18.57 -14.74 7.58
CA ASP A 170 19.23 -15.76 8.41
C ASP A 170 20.24 -16.63 7.64
N ASN A 171 20.30 -16.51 6.31
CA ASN A 171 21.37 -17.11 5.48
C ASN A 171 22.45 -16.09 5.05
N SER A 172 22.39 -14.84 5.51
CA SER A 172 23.38 -13.81 5.17
C SER A 172 23.91 -13.09 6.40
N SER A 173 24.18 -13.83 7.48
CA SER A 173 25.10 -13.40 8.55
C SER A 173 26.56 -13.37 8.05
N GLN A 174 26.80 -12.61 6.99
CA GLN A 174 28.11 -12.10 6.56
C GLN A 174 27.94 -10.62 6.21
N SER A 175 27.47 -9.82 7.17
CA SER A 175 27.67 -8.38 7.12
C SER A 175 29.05 -8.07 7.70
N ASN A 176 30.07 -8.09 6.85
CA ASN A 176 31.16 -7.14 6.84
C ASN A 176 31.95 -7.39 5.55
N GLU A 177 32.02 -6.37 4.69
CA GLU A 177 32.54 -6.38 3.31
C GLU A 177 31.58 -6.91 2.22
N MET A 178 30.46 -6.20 2.04
CA MET A 178 29.84 -6.19 0.70
C MET A 178 30.68 -5.28 -0.19
N THR A 179 31.64 -5.87 -0.92
CA THR A 179 32.43 -5.15 -1.92
C THR A 179 31.53 -4.66 -3.05
N SER A 180 31.96 -3.61 -3.77
CA SER A 180 31.24 -3.07 -4.92
C SER A 180 30.84 -4.16 -5.94
N GLU A 181 31.71 -5.16 -6.12
CA GLU A 181 31.47 -6.32 -6.98
C GLU A 181 30.33 -7.20 -6.47
N ALA A 182 30.24 -7.44 -5.16
CA ALA A 182 29.13 -8.21 -4.58
C ALA A 182 27.79 -7.47 -4.74
N PHE A 183 27.78 -6.14 -4.60
CA PHE A 183 26.59 -5.32 -4.87
C PHE A 183 26.18 -5.34 -6.35
N GLN A 184 27.15 -5.21 -7.26
CA GLN A 184 26.89 -5.26 -8.70
C GLN A 184 26.40 -6.63 -9.15
N LYS A 185 26.91 -7.71 -8.55
CA LYS A 185 26.47 -9.08 -8.83
C LYS A 185 25.05 -9.33 -8.31
N ILE A 186 24.73 -8.87 -7.10
CA ILE A 186 23.35 -8.94 -6.57
C ILE A 186 22.38 -8.12 -7.42
N MET A 187 22.81 -6.95 -7.94
CA MET A 187 22.00 -6.17 -8.85
C MET A 187 21.83 -6.84 -10.22
N ALA A 188 22.88 -7.45 -10.76
CA ALA A 188 22.83 -8.23 -12.01
C ALA A 188 21.91 -9.45 -11.87
N ASP A 189 21.99 -10.17 -10.74
CA ASP A 189 21.15 -11.34 -10.45
C ASP A 189 19.69 -10.94 -10.19
N ARG A 190 19.43 -9.78 -9.56
CA ARG A 190 18.06 -9.22 -9.41
C ARG A 190 17.50 -8.59 -10.67
N LEU A 191 18.36 -8.25 -11.64
CA LEU A 191 18.00 -7.86 -13.00
C LEU A 191 17.84 -9.09 -13.92
N GLY A 192 18.20 -10.29 -13.45
CA GLY A 192 18.10 -11.55 -14.18
C GLY A 192 16.67 -12.08 -14.27
N ASP A 193 16.29 -12.51 -15.48
CA ASP A 193 14.99 -13.03 -15.94
C ASP A 193 13.81 -12.03 -15.90
N ARG A 194 14.06 -10.79 -16.35
CA ARG A 194 13.03 -10.17 -17.20
C ARG A 194 13.10 -10.85 -18.56
N ASP A 195 12.22 -11.82 -18.76
CA ASP A 195 11.81 -12.31 -20.08
C ASP A 195 11.44 -11.12 -20.99
N TYR A 196 12.46 -10.56 -21.66
CA TYR A 196 12.31 -9.71 -22.84
C TYR A 196 12.53 -10.54 -24.13
N ASP A 197 12.50 -11.87 -24.03
CA ASP A 197 12.61 -12.78 -25.16
C ASP A 197 11.23 -13.28 -25.62
N SER A 198 10.41 -12.33 -26.09
CA SER A 198 9.54 -12.55 -27.24
C SER A 198 8.87 -11.25 -27.69
N PHE A 199 9.68 -10.25 -28.00
CA PHE A 199 9.30 -9.34 -29.08
C PHE A 199 10.43 -9.37 -30.09
N ALA A 200 10.23 -10.11 -31.17
CA ALA A 200 10.75 -9.67 -32.45
C ALA A 200 10.07 -8.33 -32.74
N PHE A 201 10.53 -7.27 -32.09
CA PHE A 201 10.10 -5.92 -32.35
C PHE A 201 10.70 -5.60 -33.71
N ASP A 202 9.89 -5.68 -34.76
CA ASP A 202 10.30 -5.41 -36.12
C ASP A 202 10.68 -3.93 -36.24
N GLN A 203 11.92 -3.60 -35.87
CA GLN A 203 12.45 -2.24 -35.85
C GLN A 203 12.68 -1.70 -37.27
N HIS A 204 12.41 -2.48 -38.31
CA HIS A 204 12.57 -2.07 -39.69
C HIS A 204 11.68 -0.87 -40.03
N ASP A 205 10.46 -0.81 -39.52
CA ASP A 205 9.57 0.33 -39.75
C ASP A 205 10.06 1.61 -39.04
N LEU A 206 10.66 1.46 -37.86
CA LEU A 206 11.30 2.58 -37.16
C LEU A 206 12.56 3.06 -37.87
N LEU A 207 13.36 2.14 -38.44
CA LEU A 207 14.55 2.48 -39.20
C LEU A 207 14.18 3.22 -40.49
N LYS A 208 13.16 2.76 -41.22
CA LYS A 208 12.62 3.45 -42.41
C LYS A 208 12.15 4.87 -42.08
N LYS A 209 11.46 5.07 -40.96
CA LYS A 209 11.04 6.41 -40.50
C LYS A 209 12.22 7.32 -40.18
N LYS A 210 13.28 6.80 -39.55
CA LYS A 210 14.52 7.56 -39.28
C LYS A 210 15.26 7.94 -40.57
N ILE A 211 15.35 7.02 -41.54
CA ILE A 211 15.93 7.29 -42.86
C ILE A 211 15.15 8.40 -43.57
N GLY A 212 13.82 8.30 -43.59
CA GLY A 212 12.96 9.34 -44.16
C GLY A 212 13.16 10.69 -43.51
N TYR A 213 13.23 10.73 -42.18
CA TYR A 213 13.45 11.98 -41.45
C TYR A 213 14.80 12.62 -41.77
N ALA A 214 15.85 11.80 -41.88
CA ALA A 214 17.19 12.28 -42.20
C ALA A 214 17.31 12.83 -43.63
N LEU A 215 16.58 12.25 -44.59
CA LEU A 215 16.65 12.64 -46.00
C LEU A 215 15.70 13.80 -46.35
N PHE A 216 14.49 13.81 -45.79
CA PHE A 216 13.41 14.70 -46.23
C PHE A 216 12.81 15.56 -45.10
N GLY A 217 13.26 15.39 -43.86
CA GLY A 217 12.74 16.13 -42.71
C GLY A 217 11.43 15.56 -42.18
N GLN A 218 10.62 16.37 -41.50
CA GLN A 218 9.39 15.90 -40.86
C GLN A 218 8.37 15.32 -41.88
N PRO A 219 7.65 14.24 -41.52
CA PRO A 219 6.61 13.68 -42.38
C PRO A 219 5.50 14.71 -42.64
N VAL A 220 5.02 14.75 -43.88
CA VAL A 220 4.04 15.75 -44.35
C VAL A 220 2.60 15.22 -44.26
N GLN A 221 2.44 13.89 -44.13
CA GLN A 221 1.14 13.23 -44.09
C GLN A 221 1.03 12.27 -42.89
N GLU A 222 -0.17 12.10 -42.35
CA GLU A 222 -0.45 11.19 -41.23
C GLU A 222 -0.68 9.72 -41.66
N ILE A 223 -0.65 9.43 -42.96
CA ILE A 223 -0.92 8.09 -43.52
C ILE A 223 0.41 7.39 -43.84
N GLY A 224 0.59 6.15 -43.33
CA GLY A 224 1.80 5.34 -43.57
C GLY A 224 3.05 5.87 -42.86
N ASN A 225 4.19 5.91 -43.56
CA ASN A 225 5.45 6.50 -43.07
C ASN A 225 5.52 8.03 -43.25
N GLY A 226 4.48 8.64 -43.83
CA GLY A 226 4.29 10.10 -43.91
C GLY A 226 5.04 10.84 -45.02
N TYR A 227 5.54 10.12 -46.03
CA TYR A 227 6.22 10.63 -47.22
C TYR A 227 5.51 10.20 -48.51
N ASP A 228 5.79 10.86 -49.64
CA ASP A 228 5.20 10.51 -50.94
C ASP A 228 5.78 9.18 -51.52
N GLU A 229 5.18 8.65 -52.60
CA GLU A 229 5.58 7.36 -53.19
C GLU A 229 7.03 7.35 -53.72
N ALA A 230 7.50 8.48 -54.25
CA ALA A 230 8.85 8.61 -54.77
C ALA A 230 9.88 8.62 -53.63
N GLN A 231 9.59 9.34 -52.53
CA GLN A 231 10.39 9.40 -51.32
C GLN A 231 10.43 8.06 -50.60
N ASN A 232 9.29 7.37 -50.46
CA ASN A 232 9.24 6.03 -49.86
C ASN A 232 10.07 5.02 -50.65
N SER A 233 10.09 5.11 -51.98
CA SER A 233 10.93 4.24 -52.82
C SER A 233 12.42 4.45 -52.57
N GLN A 234 12.85 5.70 -52.34
CA GLN A 234 14.24 6.02 -52.00
C GLN A 234 14.61 5.56 -50.58
N ILE A 235 13.70 5.72 -49.61
CA ILE A 235 13.86 5.21 -48.25
C ILE A 235 14.04 3.69 -48.23
N GLU A 236 13.21 2.96 -48.99
CA GLU A 236 13.30 1.50 -49.11
C GLU A 236 14.60 1.03 -49.78
N HIS A 237 15.05 1.74 -50.81
CA HIS A 237 16.32 1.43 -51.46
C HIS A 237 17.50 1.58 -50.48
N LEU A 238 17.52 2.66 -49.71
CA LEU A 238 18.57 2.92 -48.72
C LEU A 238 18.51 1.93 -47.55
N PHE A 239 17.30 1.61 -47.08
CA PHE A 239 17.06 0.62 -46.04
C PHE A 239 17.58 -0.77 -46.46
N LYS A 240 17.31 -1.21 -47.69
CA LYS A 240 17.84 -2.48 -48.23
C LYS A 240 19.36 -2.47 -48.40
N ALA A 241 19.96 -1.33 -48.72
CA ALA A 241 21.41 -1.19 -48.79
C ALA A 241 22.06 -1.32 -47.40
N ILE A 242 21.46 -0.72 -46.37
CA ILE A 242 21.92 -0.80 -44.98
C ILE A 242 21.81 -2.24 -44.45
N LEU A 243 20.72 -2.94 -44.74
CA LEU A 243 20.53 -4.34 -44.34
C LEU A 243 21.48 -5.32 -45.05
N LYS A 244 22.02 -4.97 -46.22
CA LYS A 244 23.01 -5.80 -46.92
C LYS A 244 24.44 -5.62 -46.39
N HIS A 245 24.69 -4.57 -45.60
CA HIS A 245 26.01 -4.21 -45.11
C HIS A 245 26.26 -4.60 -43.65
N ASN A 246 25.24 -5.10 -42.95
CA ASN A 246 25.27 -5.74 -41.63
C ASN A 246 24.87 -7.21 -41.76
#